data_AF-A0A834AVW7-F1
#
_entry.id   AF-A0A834AVW7-F1
#
_cell.length_a   1.000
_cell.length_b   1.000
_cell.length_c   1.000
_cell.angle_alpha   90.00
_cell.angle_beta   90.00
_cell.angle_gamma   90.00
#
_symmetry.space_group_name_H-M   'P 1'
#
loop_
_entity.id
_entity.type
_entity.pdbx_description
1 polymer ?
#
loop_
_entity_poly.entity_id
_entity_poly.type
_entity_poly.pdbx_seq_one_letter_code
_entity_poly.pdbx_strand_id
1 'polypeptide(L)'
;MVEMEQAEAQLSELDLLASMFPGENELIVNDQLAVAELKDCIEKRSMEGRSSKVYFTINMNLDVSAGAMVVFSLACILPFKYPAVLPEITVRSLSLSRSQQTQLNTDLTAHLQKNCLGDVCVLHAADWVREHAPGYVSRDTAPLPTPAGAVPPTLLVLTRLWIYSHHIYNKGKRKHILEWAKELSLSGFSMPGKPGVVGVEGLQSACEEFWSRFAFTNFVCCVRHFSAELELEI
;
A
#
# COMPACT_ATOMS: atom_id res chain seq x y z
N MET A 1 6.18 2.15 -34.68
CA MET A 1 7.41 1.39 -34.38
C MET A 1 7.86 1.66 -32.95
N VAL A 2 8.16 2.90 -32.58
CA VAL A 2 8.64 3.25 -31.23
C VAL A 2 7.69 2.83 -30.09
N GLU A 3 6.38 3.06 -30.21
CA GLU A 3 5.41 2.70 -29.14
C GLU A 3 5.30 1.18 -28.93
N MET A 4 5.56 0.39 -29.97
CA MET A 4 5.51 -1.07 -29.92
C MET A 4 6.78 -1.63 -29.27
N GLU A 5 7.95 -1.09 -29.64
CA GLU A 5 9.22 -1.38 -28.96
C GLU A 5 9.15 -1.01 -27.47
N GLN A 6 8.50 0.11 -27.14
CA GLN A 6 8.21 0.49 -25.75
C GLN A 6 7.34 -0.57 -25.06
N ALA A 7 6.22 -0.96 -25.66
CA ALA A 7 5.35 -2.00 -25.10
C ALA A 7 6.09 -3.34 -24.87
N GLU A 8 6.89 -3.78 -25.84
CA GLU A 8 7.71 -4.99 -25.73
C GLU A 8 8.74 -4.86 -24.60
N ALA A 9 9.38 -3.70 -24.43
CA ALA A 9 10.31 -3.45 -23.33
C ALA A 9 9.60 -3.50 -21.95
N GLN A 10 8.39 -2.94 -21.85
CA GLN A 10 7.58 -3.02 -20.62
C GLN A 10 7.26 -4.45 -20.23
N LEU A 11 6.82 -5.24 -21.21
CA LEU A 11 6.45 -6.62 -20.97
C LEU A 11 7.69 -7.45 -20.58
N SER A 12 8.79 -7.27 -21.30
CA SER A 12 10.05 -7.96 -21.03
C SER A 12 10.58 -7.66 -19.63
N GLU A 13 10.51 -6.41 -19.18
CA GLU A 13 10.91 -6.06 -17.80
C GLU A 13 9.97 -6.69 -16.77
N LEU A 14 8.65 -6.72 -17.02
CA LEU A 14 7.69 -7.32 -16.10
C LEU A 14 7.90 -8.84 -15.97
N ASP A 15 8.17 -9.54 -17.07
CA ASP A 15 8.48 -10.97 -17.06
C ASP A 15 9.83 -11.25 -16.36
N LEU A 16 10.82 -10.37 -16.52
CA LEU A 16 12.08 -10.43 -15.77
C LEU A 16 11.84 -10.23 -14.27
N LEU A 17 11.05 -9.23 -13.87
CA LEU A 17 10.69 -9.00 -12.47
C LEU A 17 9.98 -10.22 -11.87
N ALA A 18 9.04 -10.83 -12.60
CA ALA A 18 8.36 -12.05 -12.15
C ALA A 18 9.32 -13.23 -11.92
N SER A 19 10.43 -13.28 -12.67
CA SER A 19 11.48 -14.30 -12.49
C SER A 19 12.42 -13.98 -11.32
N MET A 20 12.71 -12.69 -11.10
CA MET A 20 13.61 -12.21 -10.03
C MET A 20 12.94 -12.22 -8.65
N PHE A 21 11.61 -12.12 -8.59
CA PHE A 21 10.81 -12.08 -7.37
C PHE A 21 9.83 -13.27 -7.34
N PRO A 22 10.32 -14.51 -7.17
CA PRO A 22 9.49 -15.71 -7.25
C PRO A 22 8.59 -15.94 -6.03
N GLY A 23 8.76 -15.18 -4.94
CA GLY A 23 7.96 -15.35 -3.73
C GLY A 23 6.49 -14.95 -3.92
N GLU A 24 5.57 -15.69 -3.29
CA GLU A 24 4.11 -15.50 -3.47
C GLU A 24 3.61 -14.09 -3.11
N ASN A 25 4.34 -13.37 -2.27
CA ASN A 25 4.03 -12.00 -1.85
C ASN A 25 5.10 -10.97 -2.26
N GLU A 26 6.09 -11.35 -3.07
CA GLU A 26 7.18 -10.46 -3.47
C GLU A 26 6.80 -9.56 -4.65
N LEU A 27 6.11 -10.08 -5.66
CA LEU A 27 5.58 -9.30 -6.79
C LEU A 27 4.07 -9.49 -6.90
N ILE A 28 3.32 -8.41 -6.70
CA ILE A 28 1.86 -8.40 -6.79
C ILE A 28 1.43 -7.51 -7.95
N VAL A 29 0.89 -8.12 -9.01
CA VAL A 29 0.27 -7.38 -10.10
C VAL A 29 -1.13 -6.93 -9.67
N ASN A 30 -1.27 -5.64 -9.37
CA ASN A 30 -2.53 -5.07 -8.88
C ASN A 30 -3.59 -4.96 -9.99
N ASP A 31 -3.16 -4.70 -11.22
CA ASP A 31 -4.03 -4.61 -12.40
C ASP A 31 -3.65 -5.67 -13.44
N GLN A 32 -4.27 -6.84 -13.32
CA GLN A 32 -4.07 -7.95 -14.27
C GLN A 32 -4.65 -7.65 -15.66
N LEU A 33 -5.66 -6.78 -15.75
CA LEU A 33 -6.27 -6.39 -17.02
C LEU A 33 -5.29 -5.56 -17.84
N ALA A 34 -4.61 -4.59 -17.22
CA ALA A 34 -3.61 -3.76 -17.91
C ALA A 34 -2.45 -4.59 -18.49
N VAL A 35 -2.05 -5.67 -17.82
CA VAL A 35 -1.03 -6.60 -18.33
C VAL A 35 -1.57 -7.45 -19.49
N ALA A 36 -2.82 -7.91 -19.40
CA ALA A 36 -3.46 -8.65 -20.49
C ALA A 36 -3.63 -7.77 -21.74
N GLU A 37 -4.07 -6.52 -21.58
CA GLU A 37 -4.13 -5.53 -22.66
C GLU A 37 -2.75 -5.28 -23.28
N LEU A 38 -1.70 -5.16 -22.45
CA LEU A 38 -0.33 -5.01 -22.93
C LEU A 38 0.11 -6.19 -23.80
N LYS A 39 -0.16 -7.43 -23.37
CA LYS A 39 0.16 -8.65 -24.14
C LYS A 39 -0.62 -8.70 -25.45
N ASP A 40 -1.93 -8.47 -25.40
CA ASP A 40 -2.81 -8.50 -26.56
C ASP A 40 -2.42 -7.44 -27.61
N CYS A 41 -2.01 -6.24 -27.17
CA CYS A 41 -1.53 -5.19 -28.06
C CYS A 41 -0.23 -5.55 -28.79
N ILE A 42 0.68 -6.27 -28.13
CA ILE A 42 1.91 -6.78 -28.75
C ILE A 42 1.56 -7.86 -29.77
N GLU A 43 0.71 -8.82 -29.41
CA GLU A 43 0.30 -9.92 -30.29
C GLU A 43 -0.44 -9.42 -31.55
N LYS A 44 -1.38 -8.48 -31.39
CA LYS A 44 -2.16 -7.91 -32.50
C LYS A 44 -1.43 -6.81 -33.26
N ARG A 45 -0.25 -6.40 -32.79
CA ARG A 45 0.52 -5.26 -33.34
C ARG A 45 -0.31 -3.98 -33.45
N SER A 46 -1.27 -3.80 -32.54
CA SER A 46 -2.20 -2.67 -32.52
C SER A 46 -2.29 -2.11 -31.10
N MET A 47 -2.18 -0.78 -31.00
CA MET A 47 -2.34 -0.06 -29.73
C MET A 47 -3.82 0.20 -29.39
N GLU A 48 -4.74 -0.19 -30.27
CA GLU A 48 -6.19 -0.11 -30.05
C GLU A 48 -6.60 -1.14 -28.98
N GLY A 49 -6.69 -0.69 -27.73
CA GLY A 49 -7.11 -1.53 -26.61
C GLY A 49 -6.47 -1.21 -25.27
N ARG A 50 -5.30 -0.55 -25.24
CA ARG A 50 -4.67 -0.15 -23.97
C ARG A 50 -5.43 1.02 -23.36
N SER A 51 -6.20 0.73 -22.31
CA SER A 51 -6.95 1.72 -21.56
C SER A 51 -6.23 2.11 -20.26
N SER A 52 -5.45 1.19 -19.71
CA SER A 52 -4.94 1.28 -18.34
C SER A 52 -3.41 1.16 -18.27
N LYS A 53 -2.80 1.95 -17.38
CA LYS A 53 -1.37 1.87 -17.07
C LYS A 53 -1.12 0.62 -16.23
N VAL A 54 -0.01 -0.09 -16.50
CA VAL A 54 0.35 -1.27 -15.70
C VAL A 54 0.73 -0.82 -14.29
N TYR A 55 0.06 -1.40 -13.29
CA TYR A 55 0.30 -1.14 -11.87
C TYR A 55 0.59 -2.45 -11.14
N PHE A 56 1.73 -2.48 -10.46
CA PHE A 56 2.16 -3.60 -9.63
C PHE A 56 2.93 -3.11 -8.40
N THR A 57 3.06 -3.98 -7.42
CA THR A 57 3.78 -3.71 -6.17
C THR A 57 4.87 -4.76 -5.98
N ILE A 58 6.09 -4.32 -5.66
CA ILE A 58 7.18 -5.20 -5.24
C ILE A 58 7.38 -5.04 -3.73
N ASN A 59 7.29 -6.14 -2.97
CA ASN A 59 7.57 -6.15 -1.54
C ASN A 59 8.97 -6.71 -1.30
N MET A 60 9.75 -6.00 -0.50
CA MET A 60 11.12 -6.37 -0.13
C MET A 60 11.25 -6.40 1.39
N ASN A 61 11.78 -7.51 1.90
CA ASN A 61 12.11 -7.64 3.31
C ASN A 61 13.56 -7.20 3.50
N LEU A 62 13.76 -6.10 4.21
CA LEU A 62 15.08 -5.52 4.46
C LEU A 62 15.41 -5.61 5.96
N ASP A 63 16.66 -5.91 6.30
CA ASP A 63 17.16 -5.84 7.67
C ASP A 63 17.54 -4.40 7.99
N VAL A 64 16.86 -3.79 8.96
CA VAL A 64 16.93 -2.35 9.20
C VAL A 64 17.63 -1.98 10.52
N SER A 65 17.75 -2.91 11.45
CA SER A 65 18.58 -2.78 12.67
C SER A 65 18.37 -4.00 13.57
N ALA A 66 19.46 -4.56 14.10
CA ALA A 66 19.44 -5.63 15.11
C ALA A 66 18.60 -6.88 14.75
N GLY A 67 18.48 -7.23 13.47
CA GLY A 67 17.82 -8.43 13.00
C GLY A 67 16.29 -8.33 12.83
N ALA A 68 15.72 -7.12 12.95
CA ALA A 68 14.32 -6.88 12.63
C ALA A 68 14.14 -6.72 11.10
N MET A 69 13.40 -7.65 10.50
CA MET A 69 13.02 -7.61 9.09
C MET A 69 11.84 -6.67 8.89
N VAL A 70 12.04 -5.61 8.12
CA VAL A 70 11.02 -4.62 7.78
C VAL A 70 10.62 -4.79 6.32
N VAL A 71 9.32 -4.78 6.06
CA VAL A 71 8.77 -4.85 4.71
C VAL A 71 8.72 -3.45 4.09
N PHE A 72 9.26 -3.33 2.88
CA PHE A 72 9.14 -2.15 2.02
C PHE A 72 8.36 -2.53 0.76
N SER A 73 7.27 -1.81 0.51
CA SER A 73 6.41 -1.98 -0.66
C SER A 73 6.70 -0.87 -1.68
N LEU A 74 7.19 -1.24 -2.86
CA LEU A 74 7.40 -0.36 -4.00
C LEU A 74 6.20 -0.48 -4.93
N ALA A 75 5.34 0.54 -4.92
CA ALA A 75 4.23 0.66 -5.86
C ALA A 75 4.76 1.28 -7.16
N CYS A 76 4.71 0.53 -8.25
CA CYS A 76 5.24 0.91 -9.56
C CYS A 76 4.10 1.04 -10.57
N ILE A 77 3.99 2.21 -11.21
CA ILE A 77 3.06 2.46 -12.30
C ILE A 77 3.87 2.78 -13.56
N LEU A 78 3.65 2.01 -14.63
CA LEU A 78 4.33 2.18 -15.91
C LEU A 78 3.47 3.04 -16.86
N PRO A 79 3.89 4.26 -17.23
CA PRO A 79 3.24 5.04 -18.26
C PRO A 79 3.32 4.37 -19.64
N PHE A 80 2.40 4.68 -20.55
CA PHE A 80 2.42 4.12 -21.91
C PHE A 80 3.69 4.43 -22.71
N LYS A 81 4.40 5.50 -22.35
CA LYS A 81 5.63 5.93 -23.02
C LYS A 81 6.91 5.41 -22.35
N TYR A 82 6.81 4.61 -21.29
CA TYR A 82 7.98 4.03 -20.62
C TYR A 82 8.63 2.98 -21.56
N PRO A 83 9.96 2.95 -21.73
CA PRO A 83 11.00 3.62 -20.93
C PRO A 83 11.41 5.05 -21.33
N ALA A 84 10.81 5.65 -22.37
CA ALA A 84 11.17 7.02 -22.78
C ALA A 84 10.80 8.09 -21.73
N VAL A 85 9.80 7.81 -20.89
CA VAL A 85 9.51 8.57 -19.67
C VAL A 85 9.65 7.64 -18.47
N LEU A 86 10.06 8.16 -17.32
CA LEU A 86 10.25 7.36 -16.11
C LEU A 86 8.93 6.80 -15.57
N PRO A 87 8.99 5.66 -14.85
CA PRO A 87 7.86 5.11 -14.14
C PRO A 87 7.55 5.94 -12.89
N GLU A 88 6.29 5.92 -12.46
CA GLU A 88 5.87 6.51 -11.19
C GLU A 88 6.07 5.45 -10.10
N ILE A 89 7.17 5.56 -9.34
CA ILE A 89 7.51 4.63 -8.25
C ILE A 89 7.30 5.32 -6.91
N THR A 90 6.53 4.69 -6.03
CA THR A 90 6.31 5.16 -4.66
C THR A 90 6.63 4.04 -3.68
N VAL A 91 7.60 4.29 -2.80
CA VAL A 91 7.99 3.40 -1.70
C VAL A 91 7.13 3.70 -0.48
N ARG A 92 6.66 2.63 0.17
CA ARG A 92 5.92 2.67 1.43
C ARG A 92 6.48 1.63 2.38
N SER A 93 6.55 1.97 3.65
CA SER A 93 6.84 1.02 4.73
C SER A 93 6.20 1.53 6.01
N LEU A 94 5.83 0.61 6.89
CA LEU A 94 5.21 0.94 8.18
C LEU A 94 6.22 1.55 9.15
N SER A 95 7.51 1.23 8.98
CA SER A 95 8.61 1.77 9.80
C SER A 95 9.10 3.15 9.34
N LEU A 96 8.47 3.74 8.30
CA LEU A 96 8.80 5.08 7.82
C LEU A 96 7.76 6.10 8.26
N SER A 97 8.22 7.19 8.87
CA SER A 97 7.36 8.36 9.10
C SER A 97 7.01 9.07 7.79
N ARG A 98 5.97 9.91 7.80
CA ARG A 98 5.52 10.65 6.60
C ARG A 98 6.62 11.53 6.00
N SER A 99 7.45 12.15 6.84
CA SER A 99 8.58 12.98 6.38
C SER A 99 9.67 12.10 5.77
N GLN A 100 10.06 11.00 6.42
CA GLN A 100 11.06 10.05 5.93
C GLN A 100 10.65 9.44 4.59
N GLN A 101 9.38 9.02 4.47
CA GLN A 101 8.82 8.48 3.24
C GLN A 101 8.84 9.51 2.10
N THR A 102 8.51 10.77 2.40
CA THR A 102 8.54 11.85 1.40
C THR A 102 9.97 12.11 0.93
N GLN A 103 10.94 12.13 1.87
CA GLN A 103 12.34 12.30 1.55
C GLN A 103 12.87 11.14 0.68
N LEU A 104 12.61 9.89 1.08
CA LEU A 104 13.05 8.71 0.35
C LEU A 104 12.49 8.69 -1.09
N ASN A 105 11.20 8.99 -1.27
CA ASN A 105 10.59 9.05 -2.60
C ASN A 105 11.14 10.19 -3.46
N THR A 106 11.46 11.33 -2.85
CA THR A 106 12.08 12.47 -3.54
C THR A 106 13.48 12.08 -4.03
N ASP A 107 14.28 11.46 -3.17
CA ASP A 107 15.65 11.05 -3.47
C ASP A 107 15.69 9.92 -4.50
N LEU A 108 14.76 8.95 -4.42
CA LEU A 108 14.58 7.90 -5.44
C LEU A 108 14.24 8.51 -6.81
N THR A 109 13.30 9.46 -6.84
CA THR A 109 12.89 10.09 -8.10
C THR A 109 14.05 10.86 -8.73
N ALA A 110 14.83 11.59 -7.92
CA ALA A 110 16.04 12.28 -8.39
C ALA A 110 17.11 11.31 -8.92
N HIS A 111 17.30 10.16 -8.27
CA HIS A 111 18.23 9.13 -8.70
C HIS A 111 17.84 8.53 -10.06
N LEU A 112 16.56 8.22 -10.25
CA LEU A 112 16.05 7.67 -11.51
C LEU A 112 16.14 8.68 -12.66
N GLN A 113 15.87 9.96 -12.41
CA GLN A 113 16.05 11.04 -13.40
C GLN A 113 17.49 11.19 -13.87
N LYS A 114 18.46 10.97 -12.98
CA LYS A 114 19.87 11.12 -13.31
C LYS A 114 20.45 9.92 -14.05
N ASN A 115 20.06 8.70 -13.67
CA ASN A 115 20.78 7.49 -14.07
C ASN A 115 20.02 6.58 -15.05
N CYS A 116 18.71 6.76 -15.21
CA CYS A 116 17.85 5.75 -15.83
C CYS A 116 16.93 6.26 -16.94
N LEU A 117 17.14 7.49 -17.42
CA LEU A 117 16.25 8.07 -18.40
C LEU A 117 16.50 7.43 -19.79
N GLY A 118 15.47 6.77 -20.33
CA GLY A 118 15.51 6.11 -21.63
C GLY A 118 15.78 4.61 -21.61
N ASP A 119 15.89 3.99 -20.43
CA ASP A 119 16.05 2.54 -20.27
C ASP A 119 15.13 1.97 -19.18
N VAL A 120 14.98 0.64 -19.15
CA VAL A 120 14.22 -0.06 -18.12
C VAL A 120 14.94 0.04 -16.77
N CYS A 121 14.23 0.41 -15.71
CA CYS A 121 14.84 0.88 -14.47
C CYS A 121 14.16 0.45 -13.18
N VAL A 122 13.14 -0.41 -13.23
CA VAL A 122 12.42 -0.85 -12.02
C VAL A 122 13.31 -1.69 -11.13
N LEU A 123 14.15 -2.57 -11.70
CA LEU A 123 15.14 -3.32 -10.93
C LEU A 123 16.20 -2.40 -10.29
N HIS A 124 16.67 -1.40 -11.02
CA HIS A 124 17.62 -0.45 -10.48
C HIS A 124 17.00 0.40 -9.35
N ALA A 125 15.72 0.75 -9.46
CA ALA A 125 14.96 1.38 -8.37
C ALA A 125 14.89 0.45 -7.14
N ALA A 126 14.60 -0.84 -7.35
CA ALA A 126 14.57 -1.84 -6.31
C ALA A 126 15.91 -1.97 -5.58
N ASP A 127 17.02 -2.02 -6.32
CA ASP A 127 18.36 -2.10 -5.77
C ASP A 127 18.72 -0.85 -4.97
N TRP A 128 18.41 0.34 -5.51
CA TRP A 128 18.64 1.59 -4.80
C TRP A 128 17.87 1.66 -3.47
N VAL A 129 16.60 1.24 -3.48
CA VAL A 129 15.78 1.17 -2.26
C VAL A 129 16.37 0.16 -1.27
N ARG A 130 16.83 -1.01 -1.72
CA ARG A 130 17.49 -2.00 -0.85
C ARG A 130 18.69 -1.42 -0.11
N GLU A 131 19.50 -0.61 -0.79
CA GLU A 131 20.71 0.00 -0.22
C GLU A 131 20.41 1.18 0.70
N HIS A 132 19.46 2.05 0.33
CA HIS A 132 19.27 3.33 0.99
C HIS A 132 18.12 3.33 2.01
N ALA A 133 17.09 2.50 1.84
CA ALA A 133 15.91 2.49 2.70
C ALA A 133 16.20 2.23 4.20
N PRO A 134 17.12 1.31 4.58
CA PRO A 134 17.46 1.11 5.99
C PRO A 134 17.98 2.39 6.67
N GLY A 135 18.70 3.25 5.93
CA GLY A 135 19.23 4.53 6.43
C GLY A 135 18.18 5.62 6.69
N TYR A 136 16.92 5.41 6.26
CA TYR A 136 15.81 6.32 6.57
C TYR A 136 15.05 5.94 7.83
N VAL A 137 15.03 4.66 8.19
CA VAL A 137 14.32 4.17 9.39
C VAL A 137 15.11 4.46 10.67
N SER A 138 16.44 4.35 10.64
CA SER A 138 17.31 4.55 11.82
C SER A 138 17.49 6.02 12.26
N ARG A 139 16.82 7.00 11.63
CA ARG A 139 17.14 8.43 11.83
C ARG A 139 16.46 9.11 13.02
N ASP A 140 15.57 8.43 13.75
CA ASP A 140 14.74 9.04 14.82
C ASP A 140 14.98 8.48 16.24
N THR A 141 16.11 7.82 16.54
CA THR A 141 16.48 7.52 17.94
C THR A 141 17.30 8.66 18.55
N ALA A 142 16.68 9.80 18.80
CA ALA A 142 17.13 10.69 19.88
C ALA A 142 16.50 10.15 21.18
N PRO A 143 17.27 9.68 22.18
CA PRO A 143 16.71 9.02 23.35
C PRO A 143 15.98 10.05 24.23
N LEU A 144 14.65 9.96 24.29
CA LEU A 144 13.88 10.55 25.38
C LEU A 144 13.93 9.59 26.60
N PRO A 145 14.09 10.13 27.83
CA PRO A 145 14.25 9.31 29.02
C PRO A 145 12.95 8.57 29.38
N THR A 146 13.06 7.25 29.43
CA THR A 146 12.05 6.27 29.84
C THR A 146 11.61 6.46 31.29
N PRO A 147 10.31 6.32 31.61
CA PRO A 147 9.89 5.76 32.89
C PRO A 147 9.54 4.28 32.73
N ALA A 148 10.18 3.46 33.55
CA ALA A 148 10.05 2.01 33.57
C ALA A 148 8.61 1.52 33.80
N GLY A 149 8.17 0.56 32.99
CA GLY A 149 6.92 -0.18 33.18
C GLY A 149 6.68 -1.18 32.04
N ALA A 150 7.33 -2.33 32.11
CA ALA A 150 7.28 -3.36 31.08
C ALA A 150 5.89 -3.96 30.87
N VAL A 151 5.42 -3.93 29.62
CA VAL A 151 4.49 -4.90 29.00
C VAL A 151 5.09 -5.17 27.61
N PRO A 152 5.19 -6.43 27.12
CA PRO A 152 5.85 -6.74 25.85
C PRO A 152 5.25 -5.93 24.68
N PRO A 153 6.01 -5.64 23.62
CA PRO A 153 5.50 -4.94 22.45
C PRO A 153 4.49 -5.85 21.72
N THR A 154 3.23 -5.81 22.13
CA THR A 154 2.13 -6.22 21.26
C THR A 154 2.16 -5.29 20.06
N LEU A 155 2.48 -5.81 18.88
CA LEU A 155 2.37 -5.10 17.62
C LEU A 155 0.96 -4.49 17.52
N LEU A 156 0.86 -3.17 17.72
CA LEU A 156 -0.42 -2.47 17.76
C LEU A 156 -0.89 -2.25 16.32
N VAL A 157 -1.52 -3.26 15.72
CA VAL A 157 -1.99 -3.10 14.34
C VAL A 157 -3.12 -2.06 14.29
N LEU A 158 -2.96 -0.97 13.53
CA LEU A 158 -4.07 -0.06 13.26
C LEU A 158 -4.85 -0.58 12.05
N THR A 159 -6.17 -0.61 12.16
CA THR A 159 -7.04 -1.06 11.08
C THR A 159 -8.05 0.04 10.77
N ARG A 160 -8.28 0.25 9.47
CA ARG A 160 -9.41 1.02 8.96
C ARG A 160 -10.43 0.06 8.37
N LEU A 161 -11.64 0.11 8.90
CA LEU A 161 -12.77 -0.71 8.51
C LEU A 161 -13.78 0.13 7.73
N TRP A 162 -14.13 -0.33 6.53
CA TRP A 162 -15.21 0.25 5.72
C TRP A 162 -16.41 -0.68 5.72
N ILE A 163 -17.52 -0.21 6.29
CA ILE A 163 -18.77 -0.93 6.40
C ILE A 163 -19.80 -0.30 5.47
N TYR A 164 -20.24 -1.10 4.50
CA TYR A 164 -21.35 -0.75 3.62
C TYR A 164 -22.62 -1.43 4.11
N SER A 165 -23.67 -0.65 4.31
CA SER A 165 -25.00 -1.13 4.63
C SER A 165 -25.99 -0.61 3.61
N HIS A 166 -27.01 -1.41 3.28
CA HIS A 166 -28.06 -0.98 2.37
C HIS A 166 -28.77 0.29 2.85
N HIS A 167 -28.91 0.48 4.17
CA HIS A 167 -29.47 1.70 4.76
C HIS A 167 -29.19 1.85 6.27
N ILE A 168 -28.97 3.08 6.73
CA ILE A 168 -28.82 3.41 8.17
C ILE A 168 -29.87 4.47 8.57
N TYR A 169 -31.13 4.02 8.64
CA TYR A 169 -32.27 4.91 8.97
C TYR A 169 -32.67 4.90 10.45
N ASN A 170 -32.48 3.78 11.13
CA ASN A 170 -32.92 3.64 12.52
C ASN A 170 -32.11 4.58 13.44
N LYS A 171 -32.82 5.47 14.16
CA LYS A 171 -32.23 6.44 15.09
C LYS A 171 -31.42 5.76 16.20
N GLY A 172 -31.87 4.62 16.70
CA GLY A 172 -31.14 3.80 17.67
C GLY A 172 -29.82 3.28 17.11
N LYS A 173 -29.81 2.78 15.86
CA LYS A 173 -28.57 2.33 15.20
C LYS A 173 -27.55 3.46 15.06
N ARG A 174 -27.99 4.65 14.65
CA ARG A 174 -27.10 5.83 14.54
C ARG A 174 -26.46 6.17 15.87
N LYS A 175 -27.23 6.08 16.95
CA LYS A 175 -26.74 6.33 18.31
C LYS A 175 -25.74 5.25 18.74
N HIS A 176 -26.05 3.97 18.54
CA HIS A 176 -25.15 2.87 18.88
C HIS A 176 -23.83 2.90 18.11
N ILE A 177 -23.84 3.24 16.81
CA ILE A 177 -22.61 3.40 16.02
C ILE A 177 -21.68 4.43 16.66
N LEU A 178 -22.22 5.58 17.08
CA LEU A 178 -21.42 6.63 17.73
C LEU A 178 -20.99 6.23 19.15
N GLU A 179 -21.85 5.56 19.90
CA GLU A 179 -21.54 5.08 21.26
C GLU A 179 -20.43 4.03 21.24
N TRP A 180 -20.53 3.00 20.39
CA TRP A 180 -19.51 1.96 20.26
C TRP A 180 -18.18 2.50 19.75
N ALA A 181 -18.21 3.45 18.81
CA ALA A 181 -16.99 4.10 18.34
C ALA A 181 -16.29 4.86 19.49
N LYS A 182 -17.06 5.59 20.30
CA LYS A 182 -16.51 6.32 21.46
C LYS A 182 -16.01 5.38 22.57
N GLU A 183 -16.73 4.29 22.84
CA GLU A 183 -16.37 3.28 23.84
C GLU A 183 -15.06 2.57 23.47
N LEU A 184 -14.92 2.18 22.21
CA LEU A 184 -13.74 1.49 21.68
C LEU A 184 -12.61 2.44 21.28
N SER A 185 -12.74 3.74 21.59
CA SER A 185 -11.78 4.79 21.22
C SER A 185 -11.40 4.80 19.73
N LEU A 186 -12.37 4.49 18.87
CA LEU A 186 -12.23 4.48 17.42
C LEU A 186 -12.54 5.87 16.84
N SER A 187 -11.72 6.27 15.88
CA SER A 187 -11.95 7.46 15.06
C SER A 187 -12.72 7.09 13.78
N GLY A 188 -13.40 8.04 13.13
CA GLY A 188 -14.08 7.73 11.87
C GLY A 188 -15.33 8.57 11.62
N PHE A 189 -16.24 8.05 10.78
CA PHE A 189 -17.46 8.72 10.40
C PHE A 189 -18.62 7.73 10.15
N SER A 190 -19.85 8.23 10.30
CA SER A 190 -21.06 7.53 9.91
C SER A 190 -21.91 8.43 9.02
N MET A 191 -22.19 7.97 7.81
CA MET A 191 -23.07 8.63 6.85
C MET A 191 -24.41 7.88 6.82
N PRO A 192 -25.41 8.33 7.61
CA PRO A 192 -26.73 7.71 7.57
C PRO A 192 -27.46 8.06 6.28
N GLY A 193 -27.82 7.04 5.49
CA GLY A 193 -28.50 7.24 4.21
C GLY A 193 -28.80 5.92 3.50
N LYS A 194 -28.98 6.00 2.18
CA LYS A 194 -29.07 4.86 1.24
C LYS A 194 -28.10 5.11 0.07
N PRO A 195 -26.96 4.41 -0.01
CA PRO A 195 -26.46 3.44 0.98
C PRO A 195 -26.03 4.13 2.27
N GLY A 196 -26.03 3.38 3.37
CA GLY A 196 -25.41 3.82 4.61
C GLY A 196 -23.95 3.39 4.63
N VAL A 197 -23.04 4.31 4.96
CA VAL A 197 -21.61 4.04 5.00
C VAL A 197 -21.07 4.39 6.39
N VAL A 198 -20.24 3.50 6.94
CA VAL A 198 -19.52 3.74 8.19
C VAL A 198 -18.05 3.44 7.94
N GLY A 199 -17.19 4.41 8.25
CA GLY A 199 -15.75 4.22 8.29
C GLY A 199 -15.28 4.33 9.73
N VAL A 200 -14.55 3.33 10.25
CA VAL A 200 -13.90 3.41 11.56
C VAL A 200 -12.43 3.05 11.44
N GLU A 201 -11.60 3.67 12.27
CA GLU A 201 -10.16 3.55 12.28
C GLU A 201 -9.65 3.58 13.73
N GLY A 202 -8.82 2.61 14.07
CA GLY A 202 -8.20 2.47 15.39
C GLY A 202 -7.48 1.13 15.51
N LEU A 203 -7.27 0.66 16.73
CA LEU A 203 -6.59 -0.61 16.98
C LEU A 203 -7.37 -1.78 16.37
N GLN A 204 -6.67 -2.77 15.80
CA GLN A 204 -7.28 -3.91 15.12
C GLN A 204 -8.27 -4.64 16.01
N SER A 205 -7.90 -4.93 17.26
CA SER A 205 -8.79 -5.59 18.23
C SER A 205 -10.07 -4.79 18.49
N ALA A 206 -9.96 -3.46 18.58
CA ALA A 206 -11.10 -2.57 18.74
C ALA A 206 -11.97 -2.50 17.48
N CYS A 207 -11.37 -2.51 16.27
CA CYS A 207 -12.10 -2.55 15.01
C CYS A 207 -12.83 -3.89 14.80
N GLU A 208 -12.22 -5.01 15.16
CA GLU A 208 -12.83 -6.35 15.11
C GLU A 208 -13.99 -6.46 16.11
N GLU A 209 -13.82 -5.92 17.32
CA GLU A 209 -14.90 -5.86 18.31
C GLU A 209 -16.06 -4.97 17.83
N PHE A 210 -15.76 -3.81 17.25
CA PHE A 210 -16.77 -2.94 16.65
C PHE A 210 -17.53 -3.66 15.53
N TRP A 211 -16.82 -4.39 14.66
CA TRP A 211 -17.43 -5.19 13.62
C TRP A 211 -18.32 -6.30 14.18
N SER A 212 -17.87 -7.02 15.22
CA SER A 212 -18.67 -8.07 15.88
C SER A 212 -20.00 -7.53 16.41
N ARG A 213 -19.98 -6.37 17.09
CA ARG A 213 -21.18 -5.68 17.57
C ARG A 213 -22.07 -5.22 16.41
N PHE A 214 -21.48 -4.76 15.31
CA PHE A 214 -22.21 -4.29 14.13
C PHE A 214 -22.85 -5.44 13.34
N ALA A 215 -22.13 -6.54 13.10
CA ALA A 215 -22.56 -7.68 12.30
C ALA A 215 -23.66 -8.51 12.98
N PHE A 216 -23.65 -8.62 14.30
CA PHE A 216 -24.69 -9.32 15.08
C PHE A 216 -26.10 -8.73 14.86
N THR A 217 -26.20 -7.52 14.32
CA THR A 217 -27.49 -6.84 14.11
C THR A 217 -28.25 -7.27 12.82
N ASN A 218 -27.88 -8.40 12.19
CA ASN A 218 -28.56 -9.02 11.03
C ASN A 218 -28.61 -8.13 9.76
N PHE A 219 -27.51 -7.44 9.41
CA PHE A 219 -27.42 -6.69 8.15
C PHE A 219 -26.55 -7.42 7.12
N VAL A 220 -27.03 -7.51 5.88
CA VAL A 220 -26.18 -7.83 4.73
C VAL A 220 -25.22 -6.67 4.54
N CYS A 221 -23.96 -6.88 4.94
CA CYS A 221 -22.91 -5.87 4.94
C CYS A 221 -21.69 -6.42 4.21
N CYS A 222 -21.15 -5.62 3.29
CA CYS A 222 -19.83 -5.88 2.71
C CYS A 222 -18.79 -5.12 3.54
N VAL A 223 -17.76 -5.84 3.98
CA VAL A 223 -16.64 -5.26 4.72
C VAL A 223 -15.42 -5.23 3.82
N ARG A 224 -14.74 -4.08 3.77
CA ARG A 224 -13.35 -4.03 3.32
C ARG A 224 -12.48 -3.71 4.52
N HIS A 225 -11.61 -4.66 4.86
CA HIS A 225 -10.55 -4.47 5.85
C HIS A 225 -9.36 -3.82 5.16
N PHE A 226 -8.85 -2.74 5.73
CA PHE A 226 -7.55 -2.18 5.38
C PHE A 226 -6.73 -2.09 6.66
N SER A 227 -5.83 -3.04 6.89
CA SER A 227 -4.94 -3.04 8.07
C SER A 227 -3.60 -2.39 7.71
N ALA A 228 -3.12 -1.53 8.59
CA ALA A 228 -1.82 -0.90 8.56
C ALA A 228 -1.19 -1.07 9.95
N GLU A 229 -0.21 -1.95 10.08
CA GLU A 229 0.39 -2.23 11.40
C GLU A 229 1.17 -1.00 11.88
N LEU A 230 0.88 -0.47 13.07
CA LEU A 230 1.51 0.77 13.56
C LEU A 230 2.10 0.53 14.95
N GLU A 231 3.42 0.44 15.06
CA GLU A 231 4.07 0.43 16.38
C GLU A 231 3.87 1.79 17.05
N LEU A 232 2.85 1.88 17.91
CA LEU A 232 2.68 3.00 18.82
C LEU A 232 3.59 2.77 20.02
N GLU A 233 4.77 3.40 20.03
CA GLU A 233 5.52 3.63 21.25
C GLU A 233 4.70 4.62 22.12
N ILE A 234 4.06 4.12 23.17
CA ILE A 234 3.41 4.92 24.22
C ILE A 234 4.43 5.23 25.31
#